data_AF-A0A3E1ETW4-F1
#
_entry.id   AF-A0A3E1ETW4-F1
#
_cell.length_a   1.000
_cell.length_b   1.000
_cell.length_c   1.000
_cell.angle_alpha   90.00
_cell.angle_beta   90.00
_cell.angle_gamma   90.00
#
_symmetry.space_group_name_H-M   'P 1'
#
loop_
_entity.id
_entity.type
_entity.pdbx_description
1 polymer ?
#
loop_
_entity_poly.entity_id
_entity_poly.type
_entity_poly.pdbx_seq_one_letter_code
_entity_poly.pdbx_strand_id
1 'polypeptide(L)'
;MAIRLEKAVIRGEFSNEIRGQVTGRLWLLGLKAPLIIKLFGDCLRDLAGCVLSFENPNPEPLPHLELLAPIQQGPVGDMTASRKARIPTVSESDLLDLLAKGKSIPAKLSNILYLEWFSDTNGRVVIEAPDFNVSLSEAFWKMDRHDGSAQELANQHAFHDYIDSITGMDPSDDDEDDEEDLADDEDEDSFANTSDPRTSSPHFASSSPDAFDSPLNEFEWEQELRDVDRRAEAYAEACDRYHNHPHRERLIAEAMGWEPEDIEEMSRHLASVSDEIDFIDPTTSQLSPDDIDDIAAQHPLSRRAVTFALGLQRDAEAAGLLARDCNRESPVVSVIVSVIALGGKLAAALDPLVEGFDLDPGFVIAMLKRALVPLNEALHALASIDTRPLKRPARAWIRLARRELFSLRADVLDLMQQLRAAS
;
A
#
# COMPACT_ATOMS: atom_id res chain seq x y z
N MET A 1 0.54 -9.01 -3.66
CA MET A 1 0.52 -10.41 -3.16
C MET A 1 1.74 -10.67 -2.31
N ALA A 2 1.62 -11.42 -1.21
CA ALA A 2 2.71 -11.78 -0.30
C ALA A 2 2.72 -13.28 -0.03
N ILE A 3 3.91 -13.87 0.12
CA ILE A 3 4.09 -15.26 0.54
C ILE A 3 4.11 -15.30 2.08
N ARG A 4 3.15 -16.01 2.68
CA ARG A 4 3.03 -16.17 4.13
C ARG A 4 3.59 -17.51 4.59
N LEU A 5 4.53 -17.49 5.53
CA LEU A 5 5.31 -18.67 5.93
C LEU A 5 5.01 -19.18 7.34
N GLU A 6 4.27 -18.45 8.17
CA GLU A 6 4.10 -18.69 9.61
C GLU A 6 3.75 -20.14 9.95
N LYS A 7 2.82 -20.75 9.20
CA LYS A 7 2.40 -22.13 9.43
C LYS A 7 3.52 -23.15 9.27
N ALA A 8 4.37 -22.98 8.27
CA ALA A 8 5.44 -23.92 7.95
C ALA A 8 6.72 -23.69 8.75
N VAL A 9 6.86 -22.56 9.45
CA VAL A 9 8.05 -22.32 10.27
C VAL A 9 8.18 -23.42 11.30
N ILE A 10 9.34 -24.08 11.36
CA ILE A 10 9.77 -24.89 12.49
C ILE A 10 10.45 -23.97 13.50
N ARG A 11 11.45 -23.22 13.03
CA ARG A 11 12.20 -22.23 13.82
C ARG A 11 12.95 -21.26 12.91
N GLY A 12 13.37 -20.13 13.45
CA GLY A 12 14.22 -19.17 12.77
C GLY A 12 15.23 -18.51 13.71
N GLU A 13 16.37 -18.12 13.13
CA GLU A 13 17.45 -17.39 13.79
C GLU A 13 17.85 -16.22 12.89
N PHE A 14 17.55 -14.99 13.30
CA PHE A 14 17.79 -13.76 12.54
C PHE A 14 18.69 -12.85 13.38
N SER A 15 19.78 -12.34 12.82
CA SER A 15 20.71 -11.42 13.45
C SER A 15 20.65 -10.07 12.75
N ASN A 16 20.45 -9.02 13.53
CA ASN A 16 20.64 -7.63 13.12
C ASN A 16 21.74 -6.97 13.97
N GLU A 17 22.75 -7.74 14.38
CA GLU A 17 23.89 -7.25 15.17
C GLU A 17 24.76 -6.24 14.42
N ILE A 18 24.70 -6.25 13.08
CA ILE A 18 25.40 -5.33 12.19
C ILE A 18 24.38 -4.37 11.59
N ARG A 19 24.58 -3.06 11.77
CA ARG A 19 23.72 -2.02 11.18
C ARG A 19 23.67 -2.15 9.65
N GLY A 20 22.48 -1.94 9.10
CA GLY A 20 22.15 -2.07 7.68
C GLY A 20 22.10 -3.51 7.18
N GLN A 21 22.13 -4.52 8.06
CA GLN A 21 22.15 -5.92 7.64
C GLN A 21 21.35 -6.84 8.55
N VAL A 22 20.49 -7.68 7.94
CA VAL A 22 19.83 -8.79 8.62
C VAL A 22 20.27 -10.10 7.99
N THR A 23 20.89 -10.98 8.77
CA THR A 23 21.30 -12.32 8.30
C THR A 23 20.68 -13.41 9.14
N GLY A 24 20.51 -14.61 8.59
CA GLY A 24 19.86 -15.64 9.37
C GLY A 24 19.61 -16.94 8.65
N ARG A 25 18.85 -17.79 9.33
CA ARG A 25 18.40 -19.08 8.84
C ARG A 25 16.94 -19.31 9.24
N LEU A 26 16.17 -19.85 8.33
CA LEU A 26 14.76 -20.20 8.54
C LEU A 26 14.53 -21.66 8.17
N TRP A 27 14.07 -22.46 9.14
CA TRP A 27 13.76 -23.87 8.92
C TRP A 27 12.26 -24.01 8.71
N LEU A 28 11.87 -24.60 7.58
CA LEU A 28 10.47 -24.80 7.20
C LEU A 28 10.15 -26.30 7.12
N LEU A 29 8.97 -26.67 7.59
CA LEU A 29 8.43 -28.02 7.51
C LEU A 29 8.14 -28.38 6.05
N GLY A 30 8.86 -29.37 5.53
CA GLY A 30 8.80 -29.79 4.12
C GLY A 30 10.08 -29.49 3.33
N LEU A 31 10.94 -28.60 3.82
CA LEU A 31 12.25 -28.34 3.22
C LEU A 31 13.36 -29.11 3.96
N LYS A 32 14.28 -29.71 3.19
CA LYS A 32 15.41 -30.49 3.75
C LYS A 32 16.54 -29.61 4.31
N ALA A 33 16.68 -28.41 3.78
CA ALA A 33 17.69 -27.43 4.17
C ALA A 33 16.99 -26.13 4.58
N PRO A 34 17.55 -25.37 5.54
CA PRO A 34 17.01 -24.06 5.89
C PRO A 34 17.19 -23.07 4.74
N LEU A 35 16.27 -22.11 4.65
CA LEU A 35 16.47 -20.90 3.87
C LEU A 35 17.56 -20.07 4.54
N ILE A 36 18.45 -19.50 3.72
CA ILE A 36 19.51 -18.61 4.17
C ILE A 36 19.04 -17.17 3.96
N ILE A 37 19.00 -16.39 5.02
CA ILE A 37 18.53 -14.99 5.00
C ILE A 37 19.75 -14.06 4.89
N LYS A 38 19.73 -13.17 3.91
CA LYS A 38 20.77 -12.16 3.65
C LYS A 38 20.10 -10.89 3.13
N LEU A 39 19.60 -10.08 4.04
CA LEU A 39 18.82 -8.88 3.72
C LEU A 39 19.64 -7.63 4.03
N PHE A 40 19.35 -6.55 3.31
CA PHE A 40 19.92 -5.23 3.55
C PHE A 40 18.88 -4.30 4.18
N GLY A 41 19.30 -3.52 5.19
CA GLY A 41 18.42 -2.76 6.08
C GLY A 41 18.44 -3.28 7.51
N ASP A 42 17.69 -2.63 8.40
CA ASP A 42 17.65 -2.94 9.83
C ASP A 42 16.24 -3.31 10.30
N CYS A 43 16.18 -4.07 11.40
CA CYS A 43 14.91 -4.33 12.08
C CYS A 43 14.41 -3.06 12.79
N LEU A 44 13.12 -3.03 13.14
CA LEU A 44 12.55 -1.94 13.94
C LEU A 44 13.12 -1.95 15.37
N ARG A 45 12.91 -0.83 16.07
CA ARG A 45 13.62 -0.46 17.31
C ARG A 45 13.68 -1.57 18.38
N ASP A 46 12.67 -2.41 18.49
CA ASP A 46 12.60 -3.48 19.48
C ASP A 46 13.46 -4.71 19.15
N LEU A 47 13.79 -4.91 17.88
CA LEU A 47 14.65 -5.99 17.38
C LEU A 47 16.03 -5.50 16.91
N ALA A 48 16.20 -4.19 16.70
CA ALA A 48 17.43 -3.58 16.26
C ALA A 48 18.63 -3.96 17.15
N GLY A 49 19.72 -4.42 16.52
CA GLY A 49 20.93 -4.84 17.23
C GLY A 49 20.87 -6.21 17.91
N CYS A 50 19.75 -6.93 17.83
CA CYS A 50 19.57 -8.20 18.51
C CYS A 50 19.75 -9.40 17.56
N VAL A 51 20.02 -10.56 18.16
CA VAL A 51 19.76 -11.86 17.57
C VAL A 51 18.39 -12.34 18.04
N LEU A 52 17.47 -12.44 17.10
CA LEU A 52 16.13 -12.98 17.24
C LEU A 52 16.17 -14.50 17.00
N SER A 53 15.70 -15.28 17.98
CA SER A 53 15.44 -16.71 17.81
C SER A 53 13.98 -17.00 18.11
N PHE A 54 13.32 -17.73 17.22
CA PHE A 54 11.90 -18.07 17.36
C PHE A 54 11.63 -19.52 16.97
N GLU A 55 10.64 -20.12 17.61
CA GLU A 55 10.21 -21.50 17.35
C GLU A 55 8.68 -21.57 17.31
N ASN A 56 8.15 -22.25 16.29
CA ASN A 56 6.74 -22.53 16.19
C ASN A 56 6.43 -23.82 16.99
N PRO A 57 5.57 -23.77 18.02
CA PRO A 57 5.23 -24.96 18.79
C PRO A 57 4.47 -26.02 17.97
N ASN A 58 3.75 -25.63 16.92
CA ASN A 58 2.88 -26.50 16.13
C ASN A 58 3.03 -26.24 14.61
N PRO A 59 4.15 -26.65 13.99
CA PRO A 59 4.36 -26.45 12.55
C PRO A 59 3.42 -27.31 11.69
N GLU A 60 2.85 -26.71 10.65
CA GLU A 60 1.95 -27.33 9.67
C GLU A 60 2.56 -27.31 8.25
N PRO A 61 2.29 -28.33 7.42
CA PRO A 61 2.80 -28.35 6.06
C PRO A 61 2.12 -27.27 5.20
N LEU A 62 2.91 -26.48 4.47
CA LEU A 62 2.43 -25.50 3.50
C LEU A 62 2.71 -26.01 2.07
N PRO A 63 1.74 -25.91 1.14
CA PRO A 63 1.96 -26.30 -0.26
C PRO A 63 2.93 -25.34 -0.96
N HIS A 64 3.60 -25.84 -2.00
CA HIS A 64 4.45 -25.05 -2.91
C HIS A 64 5.69 -24.39 -2.30
N LEU A 65 6.15 -24.86 -1.12
CA LEU A 65 7.40 -24.39 -0.52
C LEU A 65 8.63 -24.63 -1.40
N GLU A 66 8.57 -25.59 -2.33
CA GLU A 66 9.63 -25.85 -3.31
C GLU A 66 9.91 -24.69 -4.28
N LEU A 67 9.01 -23.71 -4.38
CA LEU A 67 9.19 -22.51 -5.19
C LEU A 67 10.05 -21.43 -4.50
N LEU A 68 10.32 -21.58 -3.20
CA LEU A 68 11.15 -20.64 -2.45
C LEU A 68 12.62 -20.79 -2.85
N ALA A 69 13.27 -19.67 -3.14
CA ALA A 69 14.70 -19.62 -3.37
C ALA A 69 15.42 -20.00 -2.07
N PRO A 70 16.40 -20.93 -2.11
CA PRO A 70 17.15 -21.35 -0.91
C PRO A 70 17.87 -20.21 -0.20
N ILE A 71 18.18 -19.12 -0.92
CA ILE A 71 18.79 -17.91 -0.38
C ILE A 71 17.80 -16.77 -0.60
N GLN A 72 17.37 -16.15 0.49
CA GLN A 72 16.53 -14.96 0.50
C GLN A 72 17.42 -13.73 0.58
N GLN A 73 17.40 -12.92 -0.48
CA GLN A 73 18.13 -11.66 -0.62
C GLN A 73 17.16 -10.56 -1.07
N GLY A 74 17.41 -9.34 -0.61
CA GLY A 74 16.63 -8.15 -0.91
C GLY A 74 16.46 -7.24 0.32
N PRO A 75 15.67 -6.15 0.21
CA PRO A 75 15.51 -5.21 1.32
C PRO A 75 14.70 -5.78 2.47
N VAL A 76 15.05 -5.35 3.68
CA VAL A 76 14.26 -5.52 4.89
C VAL A 76 12.98 -4.67 4.78
N GLY A 77 11.83 -5.27 5.08
CA GLY A 77 10.59 -4.56 5.36
C GLY A 77 10.38 -4.46 6.88
N ASP A 78 9.14 -4.37 7.32
CA ASP A 78 8.88 -4.27 8.76
C ASP A 78 9.24 -5.56 9.50
N MET A 79 10.19 -5.47 10.44
CA MET A 79 10.57 -6.56 11.35
C MET A 79 10.47 -6.10 12.80
N THR A 80 9.48 -6.60 13.55
CA THR A 80 9.20 -6.25 14.95
C THR A 80 8.55 -7.40 15.72
N ALA A 81 8.78 -7.45 17.03
CA ALA A 81 8.07 -8.28 17.99
C ALA A 81 7.14 -7.46 18.92
N SER A 82 6.92 -6.18 18.60
CA SER A 82 6.13 -5.25 19.42
C SER A 82 4.76 -4.87 18.83
N ARG A 83 4.46 -5.35 17.62
CA ARG A 83 3.15 -5.17 16.98
C ARG A 83 2.08 -5.86 17.83
N LYS A 84 0.97 -5.18 18.11
CA LYS A 84 -0.12 -5.71 18.94
C LYS A 84 -1.25 -6.27 18.08
N ALA A 85 -1.76 -7.44 18.44
CA ALA A 85 -2.96 -8.04 17.85
C ALA A 85 -3.89 -8.62 18.94
N ARG A 86 -5.18 -8.72 18.64
CA ARG A 86 -6.17 -9.38 19.50
C ARG A 86 -6.12 -10.90 19.24
N ILE A 87 -5.67 -11.67 20.22
CA ILE A 87 -5.57 -13.13 20.12
C ILE A 87 -6.72 -13.78 20.91
N PRO A 88 -7.51 -14.66 20.32
CA PRO A 88 -8.47 -15.50 21.05
C PRO A 88 -7.81 -16.29 22.20
N THR A 89 -8.44 -16.34 23.37
CA THR A 89 -7.96 -17.10 24.54
C THR A 89 -8.58 -18.48 24.67
N VAL A 90 -9.29 -18.93 23.64
CA VAL A 90 -10.03 -20.20 23.61
C VAL A 90 -9.41 -21.12 22.56
N SER A 91 -9.59 -22.43 22.72
CA SER A 91 -9.13 -23.40 21.72
C SER A 91 -9.83 -23.18 20.39
N GLU A 92 -9.25 -23.61 19.27
CA GLU A 92 -9.88 -23.48 17.95
C GLU A 92 -11.25 -24.21 17.90
N SER A 93 -11.38 -25.35 18.59
CA SER A 93 -12.67 -26.03 18.74
C SER A 93 -13.69 -25.24 19.57
N ASP A 94 -13.25 -24.63 20.67
CA ASP A 94 -14.12 -23.78 21.51
C ASP A 94 -14.46 -22.45 20.83
N LEU A 95 -13.53 -21.93 20.00
CA LEU A 95 -13.72 -20.78 19.14
C LEU A 95 -14.89 -21.07 18.20
N LEU A 96 -14.83 -22.17 17.45
CA LEU A 96 -15.91 -22.62 16.56
C LEU A 96 -17.24 -22.79 17.31
N ASP A 97 -17.20 -23.30 18.54
CA ASP A 97 -18.37 -23.52 19.39
C ASP A 97 -19.00 -22.22 19.91
N LEU A 98 -18.18 -21.25 20.33
CA LEU A 98 -18.62 -19.92 20.76
C LEU A 98 -19.19 -19.12 19.60
N LEU A 99 -18.57 -19.28 18.44
CA LEU A 99 -19.03 -18.71 17.17
C LEU A 99 -20.37 -19.29 16.76
N ALA A 100 -20.54 -20.61 16.77
CA ALA A 100 -21.81 -21.26 16.46
C ALA A 100 -22.94 -20.82 17.41
N LYS A 101 -22.60 -20.53 18.69
CA LYS A 101 -23.54 -20.11 19.74
C LYS A 101 -23.73 -18.60 19.81
N GLY A 102 -23.09 -17.80 18.94
CA GLY A 102 -23.21 -16.34 18.95
C GLY A 102 -22.79 -15.74 20.30
N LYS A 103 -21.67 -16.19 20.86
CA LYS A 103 -21.08 -15.64 22.09
C LYS A 103 -19.79 -14.89 21.76
N SER A 104 -19.44 -13.88 22.55
CA SER A 104 -18.21 -13.10 22.37
C SER A 104 -17.01 -14.03 22.52
N ILE A 105 -16.01 -13.93 21.64
CA ILE A 105 -14.77 -14.67 21.81
C ILE A 105 -13.92 -13.93 22.84
N PRO A 106 -13.61 -14.56 23.97
CA PRO A 106 -12.66 -13.96 24.90
C PRO A 106 -11.32 -13.82 24.18
N ALA A 107 -10.83 -12.59 24.04
CA ALA A 107 -9.58 -12.27 23.37
C ALA A 107 -8.68 -11.42 24.27
N LYS A 108 -7.37 -11.60 24.17
CA LYS A 108 -6.37 -10.78 24.85
C LYS A 108 -5.57 -9.99 23.81
N LEU A 109 -5.27 -8.73 24.11
CA LEU A 109 -4.30 -7.97 23.35
C LEU A 109 -2.90 -8.49 23.71
N SER A 110 -2.12 -8.85 22.70
CA SER A 110 -0.76 -9.36 22.89
C SER A 110 0.15 -8.88 21.77
N ASN A 111 1.44 -8.86 22.05
CA ASN A 111 2.43 -8.65 21.02
C ASN A 111 2.52 -9.89 20.12
N ILE A 112 2.84 -9.68 18.84
CA ILE A 112 3.09 -10.70 17.84
C ILE A 112 4.47 -10.50 17.22
N LEU A 113 5.06 -11.59 16.74
CA LEU A 113 6.24 -11.52 15.88
C LEU A 113 5.77 -11.23 14.45
N TYR A 114 6.25 -10.12 13.88
CA TYR A 114 6.01 -9.72 12.51
C TYR A 114 7.35 -9.53 11.80
N LEU A 115 7.61 -10.30 10.76
CA LEU A 115 8.81 -10.20 9.93
C LEU A 115 8.42 -10.09 8.47
N GLU A 116 8.92 -9.06 7.79
CA GLU A 116 8.68 -8.82 6.38
C GLU A 116 9.97 -8.48 5.65
N TRP A 117 10.09 -8.99 4.43
CA TRP A 117 11.14 -8.61 3.50
C TRP A 117 10.68 -8.75 2.06
N PHE A 118 11.41 -8.11 1.15
CA PHE A 118 11.15 -8.19 -0.28
C PHE A 118 12.26 -9.00 -0.90
N SER A 119 11.97 -10.23 -1.30
CA SER A 119 12.95 -11.09 -1.95
C SER A 119 13.09 -10.72 -3.43
N ASP A 120 14.32 -10.57 -3.91
CA ASP A 120 14.64 -10.34 -5.33
C ASP A 120 14.09 -11.46 -6.22
N THR A 121 13.95 -12.68 -5.67
CA THR A 121 13.50 -13.88 -6.40
C THR A 121 12.06 -14.28 -6.12
N ASN A 122 11.58 -14.05 -4.88
CA ASN A 122 10.28 -14.54 -4.44
C ASN A 122 9.26 -13.42 -4.17
N GLY A 123 9.64 -12.15 -4.32
CA GLY A 123 8.80 -11.01 -4.00
C GLY A 123 8.59 -10.84 -2.49
N ARG A 124 7.47 -10.22 -2.10
CA ARG A 124 7.16 -9.93 -0.69
C ARG A 124 6.93 -11.23 0.11
N VAL A 125 7.66 -11.40 1.21
CA VAL A 125 7.54 -12.54 2.14
C VAL A 125 7.22 -12.02 3.54
N VAL A 126 6.30 -12.70 4.23
CA VAL A 126 5.79 -12.30 5.55
C VAL A 126 5.74 -13.50 6.50
N ILE A 127 6.11 -13.27 7.77
CA ILE A 127 5.83 -14.14 8.91
C ILE A 127 5.09 -13.31 9.94
N GLU A 128 3.90 -13.73 10.31
CA GLU A 128 3.09 -13.09 11.34
C GLU A 128 2.61 -14.17 12.32
N ALA A 129 3.14 -14.13 13.55
CA ALA A 129 2.95 -15.21 14.50
C ALA A 129 2.70 -14.69 15.94
N PRO A 130 1.50 -14.93 16.49
CA PRO A 130 1.16 -14.53 17.86
C PRO A 130 1.66 -15.50 18.95
N ASP A 131 1.97 -16.74 18.58
CA ASP A 131 2.12 -17.88 19.49
C ASP A 131 3.50 -18.55 19.42
N PHE A 132 4.45 -17.94 18.70
CA PHE A 132 5.82 -18.42 18.66
C PHE A 132 6.55 -18.21 19.99
N ASN A 133 7.43 -19.15 20.32
CA ASN A 133 8.37 -18.97 21.41
C ASN A 133 9.51 -18.07 20.92
N VAL A 134 9.49 -16.79 21.33
CA VAL A 134 10.46 -15.78 20.90
C VAL A 134 11.48 -15.49 22.00
N SER A 135 12.76 -15.40 21.61
CA SER A 135 13.86 -14.98 22.47
C SER A 135 14.78 -14.00 21.75
N LEU A 136 15.31 -13.04 22.49
CA LEU A 136 16.20 -11.99 21.99
C LEU A 136 17.51 -12.01 22.78
N SER A 137 18.62 -11.81 22.08
CA SER A 137 19.91 -11.54 22.73
C SER A 137 19.94 -10.13 23.35
N GLU A 138 21.03 -9.83 24.05
CA GLU A 138 21.37 -8.42 24.30
C GLU A 138 21.64 -7.72 22.97
N ALA A 139 21.22 -6.45 22.88
CA ALA A 139 21.40 -5.64 21.69
C ALA A 139 22.85 -5.15 21.58
N PHE A 140 23.52 -5.46 20.49
CA PHE A 140 24.87 -5.00 20.18
C PHE A 140 24.93 -3.50 19.87
N TRP A 141 23.83 -2.97 19.37
CA TRP A 141 23.62 -1.54 19.17
C TRP A 141 22.14 -1.22 19.43
N LYS A 142 21.83 0.06 19.65
CA LYS A 142 20.45 0.50 19.85
C LYS A 142 20.09 1.52 18.80
N MET A 143 18.85 1.42 18.33
CA MET A 143 18.21 2.39 17.46
C MET A 143 17.53 3.44 18.34
N ASP A 144 17.80 4.71 18.08
CA ASP A 144 17.08 5.80 18.76
C ASP A 144 15.74 6.10 18.04
N ARG A 145 15.01 7.12 18.49
CA ARG A 145 13.72 7.45 17.87
C ARG A 145 13.86 8.02 16.46
N HIS A 146 14.88 8.82 16.20
CA HIS A 146 15.09 9.45 14.91
C HIS A 146 15.54 8.40 13.87
N ASP A 147 16.52 7.57 14.23
CA ASP A 147 16.95 6.42 13.44
C ASP A 147 15.78 5.45 13.21
N GLY A 148 14.89 5.29 14.20
CA GLY A 148 13.67 4.48 14.08
C GLY A 148 12.71 4.99 13.01
N SER A 149 12.38 6.28 13.03
CA SER A 149 11.52 6.88 12.01
C SER A 149 12.17 6.85 10.62
N ALA A 150 13.49 7.02 10.53
CA ALA A 150 14.22 6.87 9.28
C ALA A 150 14.19 5.42 8.77
N GLN A 151 14.30 4.42 9.65
CA GLN A 151 14.20 3.02 9.27
C GLN A 151 12.78 2.65 8.83
N GLU A 152 11.75 3.13 9.52
CA GLU A 152 10.36 2.97 9.09
C GLU A 152 10.15 3.56 7.70
N LEU A 153 10.70 4.75 7.42
CA LEU A 153 10.66 5.36 6.09
C LEU A 153 11.42 4.53 5.05
N ALA A 154 12.60 4.00 5.39
CA ALA A 154 13.38 3.13 4.49
C ALA A 154 12.62 1.84 4.15
N ASN A 155 11.95 1.23 5.13
CA ASN A 155 11.10 0.05 4.91
C ASN A 155 9.92 0.38 3.97
N GLN A 156 9.36 1.58 4.09
CA GLN A 156 8.29 2.05 3.19
C GLN A 156 8.79 2.26 1.76
N HIS A 157 9.99 2.83 1.61
CA HIS A 157 10.62 2.97 0.30
C HIS A 157 10.88 1.60 -0.31
N ALA A 158 11.38 0.62 0.46
CA ALA A 158 11.56 -0.74 -0.02
C ALA A 158 10.23 -1.40 -0.47
N PHE A 159 9.12 -1.14 0.23
CA PHE A 159 7.80 -1.58 -0.21
C PHE A 159 7.41 -0.91 -1.53
N HIS A 160 7.59 0.41 -1.64
CA HIS A 160 7.32 1.14 -2.88
C HIS A 160 8.18 0.66 -4.04
N ASP A 161 9.50 0.53 -3.87
CA ASP A 161 10.40 0.01 -4.89
C ASP A 161 10.00 -1.40 -5.34
N TYR A 162 9.52 -2.24 -4.41
CA TYR A 162 8.95 -3.53 -4.77
C TYR A 162 7.70 -3.38 -5.63
N ILE A 163 6.77 -2.48 -5.25
CA ILE A 163 5.58 -2.16 -6.07
C ILE A 163 5.99 -1.59 -7.44
N ASP A 164 7.02 -0.74 -7.51
CA ASP A 164 7.55 -0.16 -8.74
C ASP A 164 8.20 -1.24 -9.62
N SER A 165 8.91 -2.20 -9.02
CA SER A 165 9.54 -3.32 -9.73
C SER A 165 8.53 -4.28 -10.36
N ILE A 166 7.39 -4.51 -9.70
CA ILE A 166 6.29 -5.31 -10.26
C ILE A 166 5.47 -4.50 -11.27
N THR A 167 5.54 -3.16 -11.23
CA THR A 167 4.84 -2.25 -12.15
C THR A 167 5.73 -1.65 -13.24
N GLY A 168 7.02 -2.05 -13.32
CA GLY A 168 7.93 -1.80 -14.45
C GLY A 168 8.22 -0.33 -14.79
N MET A 169 8.30 0.57 -13.81
CA MET A 169 8.81 1.94 -14.03
C MET A 169 10.35 1.94 -13.98
N ASP A 170 11.01 2.15 -15.12
CA ASP A 170 12.45 2.43 -15.18
C ASP A 170 12.66 3.95 -15.04
N PRO A 171 13.39 4.45 -14.02
CA PRO A 171 13.69 5.87 -13.87
C PRO A 171 14.67 6.41 -14.92
N SER A 172 15.30 5.53 -15.72
CA SER A 172 16.37 5.90 -16.64
C SER A 172 15.93 6.27 -18.07
N ASP A 173 14.63 6.27 -18.36
CA ASP A 173 14.09 6.67 -19.68
C ASP A 173 13.76 8.18 -19.79
N ASP A 174 14.09 9.00 -18.79
CA ASP A 174 13.76 10.44 -18.74
C ASP A 174 14.95 11.41 -19.02
N ASP A 175 16.15 10.94 -19.39
CA ASP A 175 17.37 11.80 -19.44
C ASP A 175 18.12 11.89 -20.80
N GLU A 176 17.53 11.57 -21.97
CA GLU A 176 18.26 11.66 -23.26
C GLU A 176 17.76 12.62 -24.35
N ASP A 177 16.75 13.46 -24.12
CA ASP A 177 16.35 14.47 -25.11
C ASP A 177 16.11 15.87 -24.48
N ASP A 178 17.17 16.52 -23.99
CA ASP A 178 17.19 17.97 -23.75
C ASP A 178 18.63 18.53 -23.90
N GLU A 179 19.27 18.26 -25.05
CA GLU A 179 20.35 19.11 -25.56
C GLU A 179 19.87 19.80 -26.84
N GLU A 180 19.21 20.96 -26.72
CA GLU A 180 19.37 22.05 -27.70
C GLU A 180 18.87 23.40 -27.15
N ASP A 181 19.76 24.39 -27.24
CA ASP A 181 19.54 25.83 -27.21
C ASP A 181 19.04 26.50 -25.93
N LEU A 182 19.97 26.96 -25.08
CA LEU A 182 20.01 28.38 -24.66
C LEU A 182 21.46 28.81 -24.40
N ALA A 183 22.02 29.54 -25.38
CA ALA A 183 23.24 30.33 -25.23
C ALA A 183 22.92 31.67 -24.54
N ASP A 184 23.93 32.16 -23.81
CA ASP A 184 24.19 33.54 -23.36
C ASP A 184 23.13 34.20 -22.46
N ASP A 185 23.46 34.31 -21.17
CA ASP A 185 23.83 35.61 -20.60
C ASP A 185 24.57 35.39 -19.27
N GLU A 186 25.86 35.75 -19.27
CA GLU A 186 26.67 35.97 -18.08
C GLU A 186 26.11 37.20 -17.34
N ASP A 187 26.00 37.12 -16.01
CA ASP A 187 26.57 38.16 -15.14
C ASP A 187 26.67 37.68 -13.69
N GLU A 188 27.85 37.95 -13.14
CA GLU A 188 28.35 37.68 -11.80
C GLU A 188 27.54 38.43 -10.73
N ASP A 189 27.35 37.83 -9.56
CA ASP A 189 27.85 38.50 -8.35
C ASP A 189 28.03 37.55 -7.16
N SER A 190 29.20 37.72 -6.54
CA SER A 190 29.73 36.91 -5.46
C SER A 190 29.12 37.30 -4.10
N PHE A 191 28.99 36.33 -3.19
CA PHE A 191 29.54 36.57 -1.85
C PHE A 191 29.93 35.28 -1.11
N ALA A 192 31.12 35.34 -0.54
CA ALA A 192 31.84 34.26 0.09
C ALA A 192 31.34 33.91 1.51
N ASN A 193 31.27 32.60 1.75
CA ASN A 193 31.79 31.86 2.89
C ASN A 193 32.31 32.65 4.11
N THR A 194 31.71 32.44 5.30
CA THR A 194 32.47 32.39 6.57
C THR A 194 31.80 31.45 7.57
N SER A 195 32.58 30.50 8.05
CA SER A 195 32.36 29.63 9.19
C SER A 195 32.86 30.28 10.50
N ASP A 196 32.13 30.17 11.61
CA ASP A 196 32.68 29.59 12.86
C ASP A 196 31.57 29.31 13.91
N PRO A 197 31.76 28.33 14.82
CA PRO A 197 30.75 27.79 15.73
C PRO A 197 30.83 28.39 17.14
N ARG A 198 29.74 28.29 17.90
CA ARG A 198 29.68 27.83 19.30
C ARG A 198 28.37 28.26 20.00
N THR A 199 27.77 27.26 20.65
CA THR A 199 27.04 27.33 21.92
C THR A 199 25.84 28.27 22.03
N SER A 200 24.65 27.67 22.02
CA SER A 200 23.62 27.94 23.04
C SER A 200 22.67 26.74 23.10
N SER A 201 22.72 25.99 24.21
CA SER A 201 21.74 24.97 24.55
C SER A 201 20.33 25.57 24.58
N PRO A 202 19.30 24.86 24.10
CA PRO A 202 17.95 25.08 24.57
C PRO A 202 17.63 24.10 25.68
N HIS A 203 17.10 24.69 26.74
CA HIS A 203 16.54 24.04 27.90
C HIS A 203 15.48 23.00 27.56
N PHE A 204 15.46 21.96 28.40
CA PHE A 204 14.32 21.13 28.75
C PHE A 204 12.98 21.87 28.62
N ALA A 205 12.17 21.50 27.62
CA ALA A 205 10.73 21.73 27.64
C ALA A 205 10.07 20.39 28.00
N SER A 206 9.69 20.30 29.27
CA SER A 206 8.76 19.30 29.77
C SER A 206 7.47 19.32 28.95
N SER A 207 6.99 18.13 28.59
CA SER A 207 5.70 17.90 27.95
C SER A 207 4.60 18.78 28.51
N SER A 208 4.08 19.68 27.66
CA SER A 208 2.76 20.29 27.87
C SER A 208 1.68 19.36 27.29
N PRO A 209 0.48 19.28 27.88
CA PRO A 209 -0.58 18.35 27.46
C PRO A 209 -1.39 18.75 26.21
N ASP A 210 -1.00 19.80 25.48
CA ASP A 210 -1.83 20.44 24.43
C ASP A 210 -1.37 20.18 22.97
N ALA A 211 -0.54 19.15 22.72
CA ALA A 211 -0.03 18.84 21.37
C ALA A 211 -0.97 17.91 20.56
N PHE A 212 -2.26 18.24 20.46
CA PHE A 212 -3.24 17.47 19.67
C PHE A 212 -3.94 18.27 18.57
N ASP A 213 -3.55 19.52 18.31
CA ASP A 213 -4.31 20.42 17.43
C ASP A 213 -3.42 21.14 16.38
N SER A 214 -2.38 20.46 15.90
CA SER A 214 -1.64 20.90 14.71
C SER A 214 -2.11 20.09 13.50
N PRO A 215 -2.43 20.74 12.36
CA PRO A 215 -2.73 20.05 11.10
C PRO A 215 -1.61 19.06 10.76
N LEU A 216 -1.98 17.83 10.40
CA LEU A 216 -1.02 16.77 10.09
C LEU A 216 -0.30 17.13 8.78
N ASN A 217 1.02 16.93 8.73
CA ASN A 217 1.74 17.15 7.48
C ASN A 217 1.49 16.01 6.46
N GLU A 218 1.90 16.18 5.19
CA GLU A 218 1.63 15.19 4.13
C GLU A 218 2.16 13.77 4.43
N PHE A 219 3.22 13.63 5.25
CA PHE A 219 3.75 12.32 5.64
C PHE A 219 2.95 11.68 6.77
N GLU A 220 2.45 12.48 7.70
CA GLU A 220 1.60 12.02 8.80
C GLU A 220 0.22 11.58 8.28
N TRP A 221 -0.35 12.31 7.33
CA TRP A 221 -1.58 11.90 6.64
C TRP A 221 -1.40 10.61 5.83
N GLU A 222 -0.28 10.44 5.15
CA GLU A 222 0.02 9.19 4.44
C GLU A 222 0.10 7.99 5.41
N GLN A 223 0.65 8.19 6.62
CA GLN A 223 0.68 7.14 7.64
C GLN A 223 -0.71 6.79 8.15
N GLU A 224 -1.57 7.79 8.42
CA GLU A 224 -2.98 7.55 8.79
C GLU A 224 -3.76 6.83 7.69
N LEU A 225 -3.60 7.25 6.43
CA LEU A 225 -4.24 6.62 5.28
C LEU A 225 -3.78 5.17 5.08
N ARG A 226 -2.51 4.87 5.35
CA ARG A 226 -2.01 3.48 5.32
C ARG A 226 -2.51 2.66 6.49
N ASP A 227 -2.68 3.25 7.67
CA ASP A 227 -3.33 2.60 8.79
C ASP A 227 -4.79 2.27 8.45
N VAL A 228 -5.48 3.15 7.73
CA VAL A 228 -6.81 2.92 7.16
C VAL A 228 -6.78 1.80 6.13
N ASP A 229 -5.86 1.81 5.17
CA ASP A 229 -5.72 0.73 4.17
C ASP A 229 -5.44 -0.62 4.84
N ARG A 230 -4.55 -0.64 5.84
CA ARG A 230 -4.22 -1.85 6.58
C ARG A 230 -5.44 -2.40 7.33
N ARG A 231 -6.30 -1.52 7.85
CA ARG A 231 -7.59 -1.90 8.45
C ARG A 231 -8.56 -2.39 7.37
N ALA A 232 -8.62 -1.76 6.20
CA ALA A 232 -9.46 -2.21 5.09
C ALA A 232 -9.02 -3.58 4.55
N GLU A 233 -7.73 -3.85 4.42
CA GLU A 233 -7.18 -5.16 4.05
C GLU A 233 -7.51 -6.22 5.11
N ALA A 234 -7.32 -5.89 6.40
CA ALA A 234 -7.70 -6.79 7.50
C ALA A 234 -9.20 -7.09 7.50
N TYR A 235 -10.04 -6.11 7.14
CA TYR A 235 -11.48 -6.27 7.00
C TYR A 235 -11.83 -7.17 5.81
N ALA A 236 -11.25 -6.94 4.64
CA ALA A 236 -11.44 -7.78 3.46
C ALA A 236 -10.99 -9.23 3.73
N GLU A 237 -9.85 -9.42 4.40
CA GLU A 237 -9.36 -10.74 4.80
C GLU A 237 -10.32 -11.43 5.78
N ALA A 238 -10.89 -10.69 6.74
CA ALA A 238 -11.90 -11.22 7.64
C ALA A 238 -13.18 -11.60 6.88
N CYS A 239 -13.63 -10.79 5.93
CA CYS A 239 -14.77 -11.09 5.06
C CYS A 239 -14.56 -12.39 4.27
N ASP A 240 -13.40 -12.55 3.64
CA ASP A 240 -13.05 -13.76 2.88
C ASP A 240 -12.96 -15.00 3.78
N ARG A 241 -12.27 -14.87 4.92
CA ARG A 241 -12.10 -15.95 5.90
C ARG A 241 -13.43 -16.45 6.44
N TYR A 242 -14.40 -15.56 6.63
CA TYR A 242 -15.69 -15.87 7.25
C TYR A 242 -16.86 -15.87 6.27
N HIS A 243 -16.63 -15.85 4.95
CA HIS A 243 -17.67 -15.62 3.95
C HIS A 243 -18.84 -16.62 4.01
N ASN A 244 -18.56 -17.90 4.34
CA ASN A 244 -19.56 -18.97 4.47
C ASN A 244 -20.07 -19.17 5.90
N HIS A 245 -19.66 -18.32 6.85
CA HIS A 245 -19.99 -18.51 8.25
C HIS A 245 -21.38 -17.92 8.57
N PRO A 246 -22.28 -18.66 9.25
CA PRO A 246 -23.60 -18.17 9.63
C PRO A 246 -23.58 -16.87 10.45
N HIS A 247 -22.48 -16.64 11.17
CA HIS A 247 -22.25 -15.46 12.03
C HIS A 247 -21.09 -14.58 11.54
N ARG A 248 -20.89 -14.48 10.22
CA ARG A 248 -19.76 -13.75 9.60
C ARG A 248 -19.62 -12.30 10.08
N GLU A 249 -20.72 -11.57 10.24
CA GLU A 249 -20.72 -10.16 10.64
C GLU A 249 -20.09 -9.96 12.02
N ARG A 250 -20.46 -10.79 12.99
CA ARG A 250 -19.87 -10.76 14.34
C ARG A 250 -18.38 -11.11 14.34
N LEU A 251 -18.00 -12.08 13.51
CA LEU A 251 -16.61 -12.54 13.36
C LEU A 251 -15.69 -11.47 12.79
N ILE A 252 -16.19 -10.74 11.80
CA ILE A 252 -15.48 -9.62 11.19
C ILE A 252 -15.36 -8.48 12.20
N ALA A 253 -16.41 -8.18 12.97
CA ALA A 253 -16.41 -7.12 13.99
C ALA A 253 -15.33 -7.39 15.03
N GLU A 254 -15.29 -8.62 15.51
CA GLU A 254 -14.32 -9.06 16.50
C GLU A 254 -12.88 -9.08 15.97
N ALA A 255 -12.67 -9.50 14.72
CA ALA A 255 -11.36 -9.46 14.06
C ALA A 255 -10.85 -8.03 13.89
N MET A 256 -11.75 -7.10 13.57
CA MET A 256 -11.45 -5.67 13.39
C MET A 256 -11.40 -4.88 14.71
N GLY A 257 -11.82 -5.49 15.82
CA GLY A 257 -11.93 -4.84 17.11
C GLY A 257 -13.05 -3.80 17.19
N TRP A 258 -14.07 -3.92 16.33
CA TRP A 258 -15.28 -3.10 16.31
C TRP A 258 -16.37 -3.73 17.17
N GLU A 259 -17.35 -2.93 17.61
CA GLU A 259 -18.53 -3.49 18.27
C GLU A 259 -19.47 -4.12 17.22
N PRO A 260 -20.24 -5.17 17.57
CA PRO A 260 -21.11 -5.85 16.61
C PRO A 260 -22.16 -4.93 15.98
N GLU A 261 -22.61 -3.92 16.73
CA GLU A 261 -23.59 -2.92 16.30
C GLU A 261 -23.00 -2.01 15.19
N ASP A 262 -21.70 -1.68 15.28
CA ASP A 262 -20.98 -0.90 14.27
C ASP A 262 -20.93 -1.63 12.92
N ILE A 263 -20.84 -2.97 12.92
CA ILE A 263 -20.87 -3.77 11.69
C ILE A 263 -22.27 -3.88 11.11
N GLU A 264 -23.31 -4.05 11.92
CA GLU A 264 -24.67 -4.06 11.37
C GLU A 264 -25.03 -2.70 10.77
N GLU A 265 -24.55 -1.59 11.37
CA GLU A 265 -24.69 -0.26 10.82
C GLU A 265 -23.88 -0.07 9.55
N MET A 266 -22.59 -0.42 9.56
CA MET A 266 -21.73 -0.40 8.39
C MET A 266 -22.26 -1.29 7.27
N SER A 267 -22.79 -2.49 7.58
CA SER A 267 -23.33 -3.43 6.60
C SER A 267 -24.66 -2.95 6.04
N ARG A 268 -25.52 -2.32 6.85
CA ARG A 268 -26.72 -1.62 6.36
C ARG A 268 -26.35 -0.44 5.46
N HIS A 269 -25.34 0.32 5.85
CA HIS A 269 -24.86 1.46 5.07
C HIS A 269 -24.22 1.01 3.76
N LEU A 270 -23.36 0.00 3.79
CA LEU A 270 -22.76 -0.63 2.60
C LEU A 270 -23.81 -1.32 1.72
N ALA A 271 -24.84 -1.95 2.29
CA ALA A 271 -25.94 -2.53 1.51
C ALA A 271 -26.78 -1.44 0.83
N SER A 272 -27.05 -0.33 1.53
CA SER A 272 -27.71 0.85 0.96
C SER A 272 -26.88 1.45 -0.18
N VAL A 273 -25.57 1.61 0.02
CA VAL A 273 -24.64 2.13 -0.99
C VAL A 273 -24.46 1.12 -2.14
N SER A 274 -24.47 -0.19 -1.87
CA SER A 274 -24.38 -1.24 -2.89
C SER A 274 -25.68 -1.43 -3.69
N ASP A 275 -26.83 -1.07 -3.15
CA ASP A 275 -28.11 -1.01 -3.88
C ASP A 275 -28.18 0.26 -4.75
N GLU A 276 -27.41 1.31 -4.43
CA GLU A 276 -27.26 2.54 -5.22
C GLU A 276 -26.13 2.44 -6.27
N ILE A 277 -25.04 1.74 -5.95
CA ILE A 277 -23.96 1.41 -6.88
C ILE A 277 -24.40 0.14 -7.63
N ASP A 278 -25.15 0.32 -8.71
CA ASP A 278 -25.20 -0.70 -9.76
C ASP A 278 -23.75 -1.11 -10.03
N PHE A 279 -23.41 -2.40 -9.81
CA PHE A 279 -22.11 -2.94 -10.17
C PHE A 279 -21.83 -2.48 -11.59
N ILE A 280 -20.90 -1.52 -11.74
CA ILE A 280 -20.55 -0.97 -13.04
C ILE A 280 -19.92 -2.13 -13.79
N ASP A 281 -20.73 -2.85 -14.55
CA ASP A 281 -20.26 -3.77 -15.55
C ASP A 281 -19.47 -2.89 -16.53
N PRO A 282 -18.13 -3.04 -16.57
CA PRO A 282 -17.27 -2.23 -17.44
C PRO A 282 -17.47 -2.59 -18.92
N THR A 283 -18.59 -3.24 -19.27
CA THR A 283 -19.03 -3.50 -20.64
C THR A 283 -20.48 -3.10 -20.96
N THR A 284 -21.30 -2.62 -19.99
CA THR A 284 -22.72 -2.31 -20.27
C THR A 284 -23.31 -1.03 -19.68
N SER A 285 -22.58 -0.26 -18.85
CA SER A 285 -23.16 0.94 -18.23
C SER A 285 -23.35 2.11 -19.22
N GLN A 286 -24.60 2.54 -19.43
CA GLN A 286 -24.94 3.80 -20.10
C GLN A 286 -25.25 4.85 -19.03
N LEU A 287 -24.63 6.03 -19.13
CA LEU A 287 -24.88 7.15 -18.22
C LEU A 287 -26.34 7.61 -18.28
N SER A 288 -26.97 7.73 -17.12
CA SER A 288 -28.27 8.38 -16.96
C SER A 288 -28.12 9.92 -17.01
N PRO A 289 -29.21 10.69 -17.20
CA PRO A 289 -29.17 12.14 -17.10
C PRO A 289 -28.69 12.67 -15.76
N ASP A 290 -29.02 11.97 -14.66
CA ASP A 290 -28.60 12.35 -13.31
C ASP A 290 -27.07 12.15 -13.15
N ASP A 291 -26.50 11.07 -13.71
CA ASP A 291 -25.04 10.87 -13.75
C ASP A 291 -24.30 12.00 -14.48
N ILE A 292 -24.92 12.61 -15.49
CA ILE A 292 -24.31 13.70 -16.27
C ILE A 292 -24.26 15.00 -15.46
N ASP A 293 -25.32 15.30 -14.71
CA ASP A 293 -25.38 16.49 -13.86
C ASP A 293 -24.41 16.35 -12.66
N ASP A 294 -24.29 15.16 -12.09
CA ASP A 294 -23.33 14.86 -11.02
C ASP A 294 -21.88 14.99 -11.50
N ILE A 295 -21.55 14.44 -12.68
CA ILE A 295 -20.22 14.62 -13.29
C ILE A 295 -19.94 16.09 -13.56
N ALA A 296 -20.95 16.89 -13.93
CA ALA A 296 -20.76 18.31 -14.22
C ALA A 296 -20.38 19.13 -12.97
N ALA A 297 -20.84 18.71 -11.79
CA ALA A 297 -20.58 19.34 -10.49
C ALA A 297 -19.19 19.03 -9.91
N GLN A 298 -18.49 18.01 -10.43
CA GLN A 298 -17.17 17.58 -9.94
C GLN A 298 -16.05 18.61 -10.20
N HIS A 299 -14.97 18.48 -9.43
CA HIS A 299 -13.73 19.22 -9.64
C HIS A 299 -13.21 19.00 -11.07
N PRO A 300 -12.70 20.03 -11.77
CA PRO A 300 -12.32 19.91 -13.18
C PRO A 300 -11.38 18.74 -13.51
N LEU A 301 -10.43 18.44 -12.62
CA LEU A 301 -9.48 17.35 -12.77
C LEU A 301 -10.13 15.97 -12.54
N SER A 302 -11.00 15.85 -11.52
CA SER A 302 -11.80 14.65 -11.24
C SER A 302 -12.73 14.33 -12.42
N ARG A 303 -13.53 15.34 -12.82
CA ARG A 303 -14.46 15.29 -13.96
C ARG A 303 -13.79 14.81 -15.24
N ARG A 304 -12.59 15.33 -15.53
CA ARG A 304 -11.83 14.97 -16.72
C ARG A 304 -11.40 13.52 -16.69
N ALA A 305 -10.92 13.01 -15.55
CA ALA A 305 -10.54 11.61 -15.41
C ALA A 305 -11.74 10.66 -15.53
N VAL A 306 -12.87 11.00 -14.90
CA VAL A 306 -14.13 10.22 -15.00
C VAL A 306 -14.66 10.20 -16.43
N THR A 307 -14.74 11.37 -17.08
CA THR A 307 -15.16 11.48 -18.49
C THR A 307 -14.24 10.69 -19.41
N PHE A 308 -12.92 10.73 -19.15
CA PHE A 308 -11.95 9.96 -19.89
C PHE A 308 -12.17 8.46 -19.71
N ALA A 309 -12.39 7.95 -18.49
CA ALA A 309 -12.68 6.54 -18.22
C ALA A 309 -13.89 6.04 -19.05
N LEU A 310 -14.98 6.81 -19.05
CA LEU A 310 -16.22 6.49 -19.76
C LEU A 310 -16.01 6.46 -21.29
N GLY A 311 -15.27 7.43 -21.82
CA GLY A 311 -14.92 7.46 -23.25
C GLY A 311 -13.97 6.33 -23.65
N LEU A 312 -13.02 5.99 -22.77
CA LEU A 312 -11.96 5.02 -23.03
C LEU A 312 -12.51 3.62 -23.29
N GLN A 313 -13.49 3.18 -22.50
CA GLN A 313 -14.16 1.88 -22.68
C GLN A 313 -14.90 1.82 -24.03
N ARG A 314 -15.75 2.81 -24.31
CA ARG A 314 -16.52 2.88 -25.57
C ARG A 314 -15.61 2.86 -26.80
N ASP A 315 -14.51 3.61 -26.74
CA ASP A 315 -13.56 3.70 -27.84
C ASP A 315 -12.74 2.41 -27.99
N ALA A 316 -12.49 1.66 -26.91
CA ALA A 316 -11.84 0.35 -26.96
C ALA A 316 -12.72 -0.70 -27.65
N GLU A 317 -14.03 -0.71 -27.35
CA GLU A 317 -15.01 -1.56 -28.04
C GLU A 317 -15.07 -1.22 -29.54
N ALA A 318 -15.17 0.07 -29.88
CA ALA A 318 -15.19 0.53 -31.27
C ALA A 318 -13.90 0.19 -32.03
N ALA A 319 -12.76 0.16 -31.34
CA ALA A 319 -11.48 -0.26 -31.89
C ALA A 319 -11.32 -1.79 -32.03
N GLY A 320 -12.27 -2.58 -31.51
CA GLY A 320 -12.24 -4.04 -31.49
C GLY A 320 -11.22 -4.61 -30.50
N LEU A 321 -10.90 -3.85 -29.45
CA LEU A 321 -9.95 -4.24 -28.38
C LEU A 321 -10.63 -4.95 -27.21
N LEU A 322 -11.95 -4.77 -27.05
CA LEU A 322 -12.78 -5.48 -26.08
C LEU A 322 -13.71 -6.45 -26.80
N ALA A 323 -13.73 -7.70 -26.33
CA ALA A 323 -14.73 -8.71 -26.70
C ALA A 323 -15.59 -9.00 -25.48
N ARG A 324 -16.85 -9.42 -25.64
CA ARG A 324 -17.76 -9.70 -24.51
C ARG A 324 -17.22 -10.71 -23.47
N ASP A 325 -16.28 -11.56 -23.86
CA ASP A 325 -15.67 -12.59 -23.00
C ASP A 325 -14.19 -12.30 -22.70
N CYS A 326 -13.79 -11.02 -22.62
CA CYS A 326 -12.39 -10.67 -22.36
C CYS A 326 -11.92 -11.20 -20.99
N ASN A 327 -10.80 -11.94 -21.02
CA ASN A 327 -10.12 -12.41 -19.81
C ASN A 327 -9.73 -11.23 -18.91
N ARG A 328 -9.85 -11.38 -17.59
CA ARG A 328 -9.42 -10.39 -16.58
C ARG A 328 -7.93 -10.03 -16.69
N GLU A 329 -7.14 -10.88 -17.35
CA GLU A 329 -5.71 -10.67 -17.63
C GLU A 329 -5.44 -9.85 -18.91
N SER A 330 -6.47 -9.32 -19.58
CA SER A 330 -6.29 -8.46 -20.76
C SER A 330 -5.67 -7.12 -20.36
N PRO A 331 -4.53 -6.71 -20.93
CA PRO A 331 -3.95 -5.40 -20.63
C PRO A 331 -4.90 -4.24 -20.92
N VAL A 332 -5.78 -4.36 -21.92
CA VAL A 332 -6.80 -3.34 -22.23
C VAL A 332 -7.80 -3.19 -21.08
N VAL A 333 -8.21 -4.30 -20.46
CA VAL A 333 -9.12 -4.29 -19.31
C VAL A 333 -8.39 -3.68 -18.10
N SER A 334 -7.13 -4.03 -17.87
CA SER A 334 -6.30 -3.42 -16.82
C SER A 334 -6.20 -1.91 -16.97
N VAL A 335 -5.95 -1.39 -18.19
CA VAL A 335 -5.95 0.06 -18.45
C VAL A 335 -7.28 0.68 -18.03
N ILE A 336 -8.41 0.12 -18.47
CA ILE A 336 -9.73 0.70 -18.19
C ILE A 336 -10.03 0.72 -16.69
N VAL A 337 -9.81 -0.41 -16.00
CA VAL A 337 -10.04 -0.52 -14.55
C VAL A 337 -9.17 0.44 -13.76
N SER A 338 -7.88 0.55 -14.11
CA SER A 338 -6.97 1.49 -13.47
C SER A 338 -7.37 2.95 -13.72
N VAL A 339 -7.87 3.31 -14.91
CA VAL A 339 -8.38 4.67 -15.18
C VAL A 339 -9.68 4.97 -14.41
N ILE A 340 -10.57 4.00 -14.25
CA ILE A 340 -11.76 4.14 -13.38
C ILE A 340 -11.33 4.40 -11.93
N ALA A 341 -10.37 3.61 -11.43
CA ALA A 341 -9.84 3.77 -10.07
C ALA A 341 -9.14 5.13 -9.88
N LEU A 342 -8.44 5.64 -10.90
CA LEU A 342 -7.88 6.99 -10.91
C LEU A 342 -8.98 8.04 -10.75
N GLY A 343 -10.06 7.96 -11.55
CA GLY A 343 -11.19 8.88 -11.45
C GLY A 343 -11.80 8.90 -10.05
N GLY A 344 -12.07 7.73 -9.47
CA GLY A 344 -12.62 7.64 -8.11
C GLY A 344 -11.71 8.22 -7.03
N LYS A 345 -10.38 8.02 -7.13
CA LYS A 345 -9.42 8.61 -6.17
C LYS A 345 -9.33 10.13 -6.31
N LEU A 346 -9.37 10.66 -7.53
CA LEU A 346 -9.40 12.11 -7.76
C LEU A 346 -10.69 12.74 -7.27
N ALA A 347 -11.83 12.08 -7.47
CA ALA A 347 -13.12 12.51 -6.95
C ALA A 347 -13.10 12.62 -5.42
N ALA A 348 -12.66 11.54 -4.74
CA ALA A 348 -12.53 11.52 -3.29
C ALA A 348 -11.58 12.60 -2.74
N ALA A 349 -10.56 12.98 -3.51
CA ALA A 349 -9.58 13.99 -3.10
C ALA A 349 -10.07 15.44 -3.32
N LEU A 350 -10.82 15.69 -4.40
CA LEU A 350 -11.01 17.05 -4.93
C LEU A 350 -12.46 17.52 -4.93
N ASP A 351 -13.43 16.63 -5.08
CA ASP A 351 -14.84 17.02 -5.16
C ASP A 351 -15.37 17.63 -3.85
N PRO A 352 -14.95 17.18 -2.64
CA PRO A 352 -15.32 17.85 -1.39
C PRO A 352 -14.87 19.32 -1.33
N LEU A 353 -13.78 19.69 -2.00
CA LEU A 353 -13.32 21.09 -2.06
C LEU A 353 -14.31 21.97 -2.86
N VAL A 354 -14.95 21.40 -3.87
CA VAL A 354 -15.97 22.08 -4.68
C VAL A 354 -17.27 22.25 -3.90
N GLU A 355 -17.60 21.25 -3.06
CA GLU A 355 -18.74 21.28 -2.14
C GLU A 355 -18.51 22.22 -0.93
N GLY A 356 -17.32 22.79 -0.79
CA GLY A 356 -16.98 23.78 0.23
C GLY A 356 -16.48 23.19 1.55
N PHE A 357 -16.07 21.91 1.56
CA PHE A 357 -15.40 21.32 2.71
C PHE A 357 -13.99 21.88 2.86
N ASP A 358 -13.64 22.24 4.09
CA ASP A 358 -12.29 22.68 4.46
C ASP A 358 -11.43 21.45 4.77
N LEU A 359 -10.64 21.01 3.78
CA LEU A 359 -9.75 19.87 3.91
C LEU A 359 -8.32 20.32 4.13
N ASP A 360 -7.61 19.59 4.99
CA ASP A 360 -6.18 19.80 5.22
C ASP A 360 -5.39 19.62 3.90
N PRO A 361 -4.54 20.59 3.49
CA PRO A 361 -3.73 20.46 2.29
C PRO A 361 -2.85 19.21 2.27
N GLY A 362 -2.33 18.79 3.43
CA GLY A 362 -1.55 17.56 3.59
C GLY A 362 -2.35 16.30 3.26
N PHE A 363 -3.64 16.26 3.65
CA PHE A 363 -4.56 15.17 3.31
C PHE A 363 -4.83 15.12 1.80
N VAL A 364 -5.12 16.28 1.19
CA VAL A 364 -5.38 16.37 -0.25
C VAL A 364 -4.15 15.92 -1.04
N ILE A 365 -2.96 16.35 -0.65
CA ILE A 365 -1.70 15.94 -1.28
C ILE A 365 -1.48 14.42 -1.14
N ALA A 366 -1.73 13.83 0.03
CA ALA A 366 -1.60 12.39 0.22
C ALA A 366 -2.57 11.61 -0.68
N MET A 367 -3.82 12.06 -0.81
CA MET A 367 -4.79 11.45 -1.71
C MET A 367 -4.40 11.60 -3.20
N LEU A 368 -3.85 12.75 -3.59
CA LEU A 368 -3.31 12.96 -4.95
C LEU A 368 -2.12 12.02 -5.25
N LYS A 369 -1.19 11.84 -4.29
CA LYS A 369 -0.11 10.84 -4.42
C LYS A 369 -0.66 9.44 -4.64
N ARG A 370 -1.69 9.06 -3.90
CA ARG A 370 -2.36 7.75 -4.03
C ARG A 370 -3.13 7.58 -5.34
N ALA A 371 -3.59 8.68 -5.94
CA ALA A 371 -4.19 8.68 -7.27
C ALA A 371 -3.16 8.39 -8.38
N LEU A 372 -1.88 8.69 -8.16
CA LEU A 372 -0.81 8.36 -9.11
C LEU A 372 -0.56 6.85 -9.25
N VAL A 373 -0.89 6.04 -8.23
CA VAL A 373 -0.73 4.57 -8.29
C VAL A 373 -1.53 3.95 -9.44
N PRO A 374 -2.88 4.06 -9.50
CA PRO A 374 -3.63 3.51 -10.62
C PRO A 374 -3.34 4.23 -11.94
N LEU A 375 -2.91 5.50 -11.93
CA LEU A 375 -2.45 6.17 -13.15
C LEU A 375 -1.23 5.43 -13.75
N ASN A 376 -0.25 5.11 -12.91
CA ASN A 376 0.96 4.42 -13.33
C ASN A 376 0.66 2.97 -13.75
N GLU A 377 -0.23 2.27 -13.06
CA GLU A 377 -0.72 0.94 -13.49
C GLU A 377 -1.33 0.99 -14.90
N ALA A 378 -2.14 2.02 -15.20
CA ALA A 378 -2.72 2.20 -16.52
C ALA A 378 -1.64 2.45 -17.60
N LEU A 379 -0.61 3.25 -17.29
CA LEU A 379 0.52 3.48 -18.19
C LEU A 379 1.33 2.19 -18.43
N HIS A 380 1.57 1.39 -17.39
CA HIS A 380 2.26 0.11 -17.51
C HIS A 380 1.47 -0.89 -18.35
N ALA A 381 0.16 -1.01 -18.08
CA ALA A 381 -0.73 -1.87 -18.86
C ALA A 381 -0.73 -1.43 -20.34
N LEU A 382 -0.76 -0.13 -20.64
CA LEU A 382 -0.62 0.39 -22.01
C LEU A 382 0.73 0.04 -22.66
N ALA A 383 1.83 0.02 -21.90
CA ALA A 383 3.16 -0.34 -22.39
C ALA A 383 3.26 -1.83 -22.74
N SER A 384 2.55 -2.69 -22.00
CA SER A 384 2.53 -4.15 -22.24
C SER A 384 1.77 -4.59 -23.51
N ILE A 385 0.98 -3.70 -24.12
CA ILE A 385 0.19 -4.04 -25.31
C ILE A 385 1.09 -4.15 -26.55
N ASP A 386 1.18 -5.35 -27.15
CA ASP A 386 1.87 -5.51 -28.44
C ASP A 386 1.10 -4.77 -29.55
N THR A 387 1.69 -3.69 -30.04
CA THR A 387 1.07 -2.82 -31.06
C THR A 387 1.28 -3.30 -32.49
N ARG A 388 2.23 -4.23 -32.73
CA ARG A 388 2.57 -4.75 -34.07
C ARG A 388 1.38 -5.44 -34.77
N PRO A 389 0.58 -6.30 -34.11
CA PRO A 389 -0.58 -6.93 -34.75
C PRO A 389 -1.81 -6.01 -34.87
N LEU A 390 -1.79 -4.81 -34.28
CA LEU A 390 -2.99 -3.98 -34.12
C LEU A 390 -3.33 -3.12 -35.34
N LYS A 391 -4.62 -3.03 -35.64
CA LYS A 391 -5.18 -2.15 -36.67
C LYS A 391 -4.99 -0.68 -36.28
N ARG A 392 -5.11 0.22 -37.27
CA ARG A 392 -4.96 1.68 -37.06
C ARG A 392 -5.84 2.25 -35.93
N PRO A 393 -7.14 1.87 -35.78
CA PRO A 393 -7.98 2.38 -34.70
C PRO A 393 -7.45 2.00 -33.31
N ALA A 394 -7.06 0.74 -33.12
CA ALA A 394 -6.48 0.25 -31.87
C ALA A 394 -5.17 0.97 -31.51
N ARG A 395 -4.28 1.21 -32.49
CA ARG A 395 -3.07 2.01 -32.25
C ARG A 395 -3.35 3.48 -31.96
N ALA A 396 -4.44 4.04 -32.48
CA ALA A 396 -4.86 5.40 -32.17
C ALA A 396 -5.39 5.49 -30.73
N TRP A 397 -6.19 4.51 -30.30
CA TRP A 397 -6.69 4.38 -28.93
C TRP A 397 -5.54 4.37 -27.90
N ILE A 398 -4.52 3.53 -28.10
CA ILE A 398 -3.36 3.44 -27.20
C ILE A 398 -2.63 4.79 -27.09
N ARG A 399 -2.40 5.47 -28.21
CA ARG A 399 -1.70 6.77 -28.22
C ARG A 399 -2.52 7.87 -27.52
N LEU A 400 -3.84 7.90 -27.75
CA LEU A 400 -4.72 8.86 -27.10
C LEU A 400 -4.75 8.63 -25.60
N ALA A 401 -4.90 7.36 -25.18
CA ALA A 401 -4.93 7.01 -23.77
C ALA A 401 -3.62 7.37 -23.05
N ARG A 402 -2.48 7.04 -23.66
CA ARG A 402 -1.17 7.39 -23.11
C ARG A 402 -0.98 8.90 -22.96
N ARG A 403 -1.31 9.68 -23.99
CA ARG A 403 -1.19 11.13 -23.97
C ARG A 403 -2.06 11.74 -22.87
N GLU A 404 -3.30 11.26 -22.74
CA GLU A 404 -4.23 11.76 -21.73
C GLU A 404 -3.73 11.47 -20.31
N LEU A 405 -3.21 10.26 -20.06
CA LEU A 405 -2.67 9.88 -18.76
C LEU A 405 -1.44 10.69 -18.37
N PHE A 406 -0.53 10.96 -19.30
CA PHE A 406 0.61 11.85 -19.03
C PHE A 406 0.17 13.28 -18.72
N SER A 407 -0.83 13.79 -19.43
CA SER A 407 -1.37 15.13 -19.14
C SER A 407 -2.09 15.18 -17.79
N LEU A 408 -2.90 14.17 -17.44
CA LEU A 408 -3.50 14.07 -16.11
C LEU A 408 -2.44 13.99 -15.01
N ARG A 409 -1.34 13.25 -15.24
CA ARG A 409 -0.22 13.15 -14.30
C ARG A 409 0.43 14.52 -14.05
N ALA A 410 0.72 15.26 -15.12
CA ALA A 410 1.29 16.60 -15.00
C ALA A 410 0.39 17.52 -14.16
N ASP A 411 -0.91 17.56 -14.45
CA ASP A 411 -1.85 18.40 -13.72
C ASP A 411 -2.00 18.00 -12.23
N VAL A 412 -1.94 16.69 -11.93
CA VAL A 412 -1.92 16.21 -10.53
C VAL A 412 -0.66 16.70 -9.80
N LEU A 413 0.51 16.61 -10.43
CA LEU A 413 1.78 17.04 -9.85
C LEU A 413 1.82 18.57 -9.65
N ASP A 414 1.34 19.33 -10.63
CA ASP A 414 1.24 20.79 -10.55
C ASP A 414 0.31 21.20 -9.40
N LEU A 415 -0.84 20.54 -9.25
CA LEU A 415 -1.77 20.79 -8.16
C LEU A 415 -1.14 20.48 -6.79
N MET A 416 -0.41 19.37 -6.67
CA MET A 416 0.35 19.06 -5.44
C MET A 416 1.38 20.15 -5.13
N GLN A 417 2.10 20.66 -6.12
CA GLN A 417 3.06 21.74 -5.93
C GLN A 417 2.38 23.04 -5.49
N GLN A 418 1.24 23.39 -6.09
CA GLN A 418 0.45 24.57 -5.69
C GLN A 418 -0.04 24.47 -4.25
N LEU A 419 -0.55 23.30 -3.84
CA LEU A 419 -1.00 23.08 -2.47
C LEU A 419 0.16 23.19 -1.46
N ARG A 420 1.33 22.66 -1.79
CA ARG A 420 2.54 22.80 -0.95
C ARG A 420 3.03 24.24 -0.84
N ALA A 421 2.84 25.05 -1.86
CA ALA A 421 3.23 26.46 -1.84
C ALA A 421 2.22 27.35 -1.10
N ALA A 422 0.98 26.88 -0.95
CA ALA A 422 -0.10 27.58 -0.24
C ALA A 422 -0.18 27.21 1.26
N SER A 423 0.49 26.13 1.67
CA SER A 423 0.65 25.65 3.05
C SER A 423 1.87 26.29 3.69
#